data_AF-A0A1V6ECY6-F1
#
_entry.id   AF-A0A1V6ECY6-F1
#
_cell.length_a   1.000
_cell.length_b   1.000
_cell.length_c   1.000
_cell.angle_alpha   90.00
_cell.angle_beta   90.00
_cell.angle_gamma   90.00
#
_symmetry.space_group_name_H-M   'P 1'
#
loop_
_entity.id
_entity.type
_entity.pdbx_description
1 polymer ?
#
loop_
_entity_poly.entity_id
_entity_poly.type
_entity_poly.pdbx_seq_one_letter_code
_entity_poly.pdbx_strand_id
1 'polypeptide(L)'
;MTNVHIEARVVAENKRIWQLPRKRFDVSPSKLARCTYDWEPIGDGAYEFMAQLIQDNTPLALGEDTGSPHGGIDTQFLVGTPKTQSMEAWTDAPYLLDRGPRKLKRPLAVSGATQIWFAPALEKVFREDTVEAEGPVNPVMKISLARHERESFQVCLRPPADLHLGDVRLAPTALVDAASGAQIKEGDIEVSLVKYHHIPIPSHYEGPTGWWPDALPSATPFMAEAGKVSPLWVTVFARPELPGGVYRGTLLVTASNAGPWELGLEVEVYDFRLPVTPSLKTDFGFSMESLSRYAEAFGMNPDMLARRYLDNALSHRVTLRELCQLPRETANYAASLAQFKEQLDALRGAGVSTFYVPASLADVPAQLAMANTFVKENNLSGQAFTQLAYEPEEPAWDRLLERMQLWKDHAPDIPISVSTMGLRPFIPPVLDIWSLHAQVLDTTHNKTILNRTSSGGQVWWYVNHIPPRPYGNFFVDFSAIEHRILFWQAWALGMRGMQYWSVNFWPAGGDPMQDLLDITPVNGDGVLVYPDLAGPINSIRWETIRDGIEDYDYMALFMERVRALRSTTGHDALLQQAGDVYNLQDIVPSLVTFSREPEKLLKKRDDIARMILEMDRVLKPAK
;
A
#
# COMPACT_ATOMS: atom_id res chain seq x y z
N MET A 1 -61.09 -39.56 4.90
CA MET A 1 -60.74 -39.83 6.31
C MET A 1 -61.94 -39.50 7.16
N THR A 2 -62.36 -40.42 8.02
CA THR A 2 -63.49 -40.23 8.94
C THR A 2 -62.98 -40.07 10.37
N ASN A 3 -63.72 -39.40 11.24
CA ASN A 3 -63.36 -39.24 12.66
C ASN A 3 -62.04 -38.47 12.91
N VAL A 4 -61.77 -37.45 12.09
CA VAL A 4 -60.61 -36.58 12.27
C VAL A 4 -60.95 -35.49 13.29
N HIS A 5 -60.00 -35.20 14.17
CA HIS A 5 -60.06 -34.11 15.14
C HIS A 5 -59.01 -33.06 14.84
N ILE A 6 -59.30 -31.81 15.20
CA ILE A 6 -58.33 -30.73 15.23
C ILE A 6 -58.15 -30.23 16.66
N GLU A 7 -56.91 -30.21 17.11
CA GLU A 7 -56.49 -29.55 18.34
C GLU A 7 -55.71 -28.31 17.95
N ALA A 8 -56.21 -27.14 18.34
CA ALA A 8 -55.66 -25.86 17.91
C ALA A 8 -55.45 -24.92 19.09
N ARG A 9 -54.49 -24.02 18.95
CA ARG A 9 -54.18 -22.98 19.93
C ARG A 9 -53.80 -21.68 19.23
N VAL A 10 -54.07 -20.57 19.90
CA VAL A 10 -53.53 -19.25 19.53
C VAL A 10 -52.48 -18.86 20.56
N VAL A 11 -51.38 -18.27 20.12
CA VAL A 11 -50.29 -17.80 20.98
C VAL A 11 -50.00 -16.34 20.69
N ALA A 12 -49.96 -15.49 21.71
CA ALA A 12 -49.56 -14.09 21.58
C ALA A 12 -48.03 -13.93 21.74
N GLU A 13 -47.48 -12.80 21.31
CA GLU A 13 -46.07 -12.45 21.49
C GLU A 13 -45.60 -12.55 22.95
N ASN A 14 -46.46 -12.17 23.91
CA ASN A 14 -46.20 -12.28 25.34
C ASN A 14 -46.29 -13.73 25.88
N LYS A 15 -46.33 -14.72 24.98
CA LYS A 15 -46.42 -16.16 25.25
C LYS A 15 -47.68 -16.62 25.97
N ARG A 16 -48.73 -15.78 26.02
CA ARG A 16 -50.06 -16.22 26.45
C ARG A 16 -50.66 -17.17 25.40
N ILE A 17 -51.20 -18.29 25.85
CA ILE A 17 -51.75 -19.36 25.01
C ILE A 17 -53.26 -19.50 25.26
N TRP A 18 -54.04 -19.57 24.18
CA TRP A 18 -55.46 -19.95 24.21
C TRP A 18 -55.60 -21.31 23.56
N GLN A 19 -55.99 -22.32 24.34
CA GLN A 19 -56.38 -23.62 23.80
C GLN A 19 -57.79 -23.53 23.23
N LEU A 20 -57.95 -23.87 21.96
CA LEU A 20 -59.23 -23.79 21.27
C LEU A 20 -60.02 -25.11 21.42
N PRO A 21 -61.36 -25.07 21.52
CA PRO A 21 -62.16 -26.28 21.72
C PRO A 21 -61.97 -27.32 20.62
N ARG A 22 -61.62 -28.57 20.97
CA ARG A 22 -61.43 -29.64 19.98
C ARG A 22 -62.68 -29.82 19.09
N LYS A 23 -62.48 -29.82 17.77
CA LYS A 23 -63.57 -30.05 16.79
C LYS A 23 -63.34 -31.36 16.04
N ARG A 24 -64.44 -32.05 15.70
CA ARG A 24 -64.43 -33.30 14.92
C ARG A 24 -65.05 -33.07 13.56
N PHE A 25 -64.47 -33.64 12.51
CA PHE A 25 -64.94 -33.56 11.14
C PHE A 25 -64.50 -34.77 10.31
N ASP A 26 -65.16 -34.97 9.19
CA ASP A 26 -64.75 -35.93 8.17
C ASP A 26 -64.14 -35.19 6.98
N VAL A 27 -63.08 -35.76 6.41
CA VAL A 27 -62.32 -35.19 5.28
C VAL A 27 -62.54 -36.04 4.05
N SER A 28 -62.90 -35.41 2.94
CA SER A 28 -62.89 -36.03 1.62
C SER A 28 -62.41 -35.01 0.58
N PRO A 29 -61.76 -35.44 -0.52
CA PRO A 29 -61.30 -34.53 -1.57
C PRO A 29 -62.39 -33.61 -2.14
N SER A 30 -63.65 -34.04 -2.10
CA SER A 30 -64.81 -33.30 -2.62
C SER A 30 -65.58 -32.48 -1.56
N LYS A 31 -65.08 -32.37 -0.32
CA LYS A 31 -65.84 -31.74 0.78
C LYS A 31 -64.91 -30.91 1.68
N LEU A 32 -65.15 -29.60 1.73
CA LEU A 32 -64.42 -28.68 2.61
C LEU A 32 -64.91 -28.83 4.05
N ALA A 33 -64.01 -29.13 4.97
CA ALA A 33 -64.29 -29.03 6.41
C ALA A 33 -63.96 -27.61 6.90
N ARG A 34 -64.91 -26.95 7.56
CA ARG A 34 -64.70 -25.63 8.18
C ARG A 34 -64.72 -25.75 9.68
N CYS A 35 -63.60 -25.46 10.33
CA CYS A 35 -63.49 -25.36 11.78
C CYS A 35 -63.37 -23.88 12.17
N THR A 36 -64.49 -23.28 12.59
CA THR A 36 -64.52 -21.87 13.06
C THR A 36 -64.33 -21.83 14.57
N TYR A 37 -63.55 -20.88 15.08
CA TYR A 37 -63.34 -20.71 16.51
C TYR A 37 -63.70 -19.31 16.93
N ASP A 38 -64.43 -19.18 18.02
CA ASP A 38 -64.64 -17.89 18.68
C ASP A 38 -63.45 -17.65 19.60
N TRP A 39 -62.78 -16.51 19.40
CA TRP A 39 -61.61 -16.11 20.16
C TRP A 39 -61.50 -14.58 20.14
N GLU A 40 -61.10 -13.99 21.26
CA GLU A 40 -60.91 -12.55 21.41
C GLU A 40 -59.44 -12.21 21.68
N PRO A 41 -58.86 -11.25 20.95
CA PRO A 41 -57.50 -10.76 21.18
C PRO A 41 -57.44 -9.91 22.46
N ILE A 42 -56.27 -9.92 23.12
CA ILE A 42 -56.01 -9.07 24.28
C ILE A 42 -55.48 -7.68 23.90
N GLY A 43 -55.18 -7.47 22.62
CA GLY A 43 -54.67 -6.22 22.07
C GLY A 43 -54.16 -6.40 20.64
N ASP A 44 -53.81 -5.30 20.01
CA ASP A 44 -53.18 -5.29 18.69
C ASP A 44 -51.80 -5.96 18.73
N GLY A 45 -51.45 -6.70 17.68
CA GLY A 45 -50.16 -7.40 17.59
C GLY A 45 -50.20 -8.67 16.75
N ALA A 46 -49.07 -9.37 16.73
CA ALA A 46 -48.96 -10.67 16.06
C ALA A 46 -49.42 -11.82 16.96
N TYR A 47 -50.14 -12.74 16.35
CA TYR A 47 -50.63 -13.97 16.97
C TYR A 47 -50.28 -15.16 16.10
N GLU A 48 -49.83 -16.24 16.71
CA GLU A 48 -49.54 -17.51 16.05
C GLU A 48 -50.73 -18.46 16.25
N PHE A 49 -51.27 -19.01 15.16
CA PHE A 49 -52.22 -20.10 15.19
C PHE A 49 -51.48 -21.40 14.91
N MET A 50 -51.52 -22.30 15.89
CA MET A 50 -50.93 -23.63 15.77
C MET A 50 -52.01 -24.69 15.90
N ALA A 51 -52.01 -25.70 15.02
CA ALA A 51 -52.95 -26.80 15.12
C ALA A 51 -52.36 -28.16 14.69
N GLN A 52 -52.90 -29.23 15.25
CA GLN A 52 -52.58 -30.60 14.89
C GLN A 52 -53.85 -31.37 14.55
N LEU A 53 -53.80 -32.17 13.49
CA LEU A 53 -54.88 -33.07 13.12
C LEU A 53 -54.64 -34.45 13.74
N ILE A 54 -55.69 -35.07 14.29
CA ILE A 54 -55.62 -36.36 14.98
C ILE A 54 -56.72 -37.27 14.43
N GLN A 55 -56.36 -38.45 13.94
CA GLN A 55 -57.31 -39.47 13.50
C GLN A 55 -57.15 -40.72 14.37
N ASP A 56 -58.24 -41.21 14.95
CA ASP A 56 -58.26 -42.41 15.79
C ASP A 56 -57.16 -42.40 16.87
N ASN A 57 -57.01 -41.26 17.56
CA ASN A 57 -55.99 -40.95 18.57
C ASN A 57 -54.52 -40.93 18.09
N THR A 58 -54.28 -40.91 16.79
CA THR A 58 -52.94 -40.80 16.20
C THR A 58 -52.79 -39.46 15.46
N PRO A 59 -51.74 -38.66 15.73
CA PRO A 59 -51.47 -37.43 14.98
C PRO A 59 -51.24 -37.72 13.48
N LEU A 60 -51.87 -36.92 12.63
CA LEU A 60 -51.59 -36.90 11.19
C LEU A 60 -50.44 -35.92 10.94
N ALA A 61 -49.28 -36.44 10.51
CA ALA A 61 -48.13 -35.63 10.16
C ALA A 61 -48.36 -34.92 8.82
N LEU A 62 -48.48 -33.59 8.87
CA LEU A 62 -48.60 -32.75 7.68
C LEU A 62 -47.21 -32.37 7.15
N GLY A 63 -46.98 -32.54 5.84
CA GLY A 63 -45.77 -32.08 5.15
C GLY A 63 -44.51 -32.91 5.43
N GLU A 64 -44.66 -34.19 5.77
CA GLU A 64 -43.54 -35.13 5.99
C GLU A 64 -42.62 -35.23 4.76
N ASP A 65 -43.19 -35.18 3.56
CA ASP A 65 -42.49 -35.14 2.27
C ASP A 65 -41.66 -33.88 2.05
N THR A 66 -42.01 -32.79 2.74
CA THR A 66 -41.30 -31.49 2.66
C THR A 66 -40.36 -31.24 3.84
N GLY A 67 -40.22 -32.19 4.78
CA GLY A 67 -39.35 -32.05 5.95
C GLY A 67 -39.86 -31.07 7.00
N SER A 68 -41.18 -30.88 7.11
CA SER A 68 -41.78 -29.99 8.11
C SER A 68 -41.42 -30.43 9.54
N PRO A 69 -40.79 -29.57 10.37
CA PRO A 69 -40.17 -29.99 11.62
C PRO A 69 -41.15 -30.42 12.72
N HIS A 70 -42.44 -30.07 12.60
CA HIS A 70 -43.43 -30.30 13.67
C HIS A 70 -44.71 -31.01 13.20
N GLY A 71 -44.86 -31.28 11.89
CA GLY A 71 -45.97 -32.09 11.34
C GLY A 71 -47.38 -31.50 11.55
N GLY A 72 -47.49 -30.21 11.88
CA GLY A 72 -48.75 -29.53 12.17
C GLY A 72 -49.00 -28.32 11.26
N ILE A 73 -50.08 -27.59 11.53
CA ILE A 73 -50.42 -26.30 10.92
C ILE A 73 -49.83 -25.20 11.80
N ASP A 74 -49.02 -24.32 11.21
CA ASP A 74 -48.52 -23.12 11.88
C ASP A 74 -48.69 -21.92 10.95
N THR A 75 -49.30 -20.85 11.43
CA THR A 75 -49.45 -19.60 10.69
C THR A 75 -49.52 -18.42 11.64
N GLN A 76 -49.00 -17.27 11.20
CA GLN A 76 -49.08 -16.03 11.94
C GLN A 76 -50.10 -15.10 11.30
N PHE A 77 -50.88 -14.40 12.13
CA PHE A 77 -51.81 -13.38 11.70
C PHE A 77 -51.70 -12.14 12.59
N LEU A 78 -52.11 -11.00 12.06
CA LEU A 78 -52.08 -9.73 12.76
C LEU A 78 -53.48 -9.32 13.17
N VAL A 79 -53.61 -8.87 14.41
CA VAL A 79 -54.82 -8.21 14.90
C VAL A 79 -54.52 -6.72 15.04
N GLY A 80 -55.41 -5.88 14.53
CA GLY A 80 -55.28 -4.42 14.60
C GLY A 80 -54.48 -3.82 13.44
N THR A 81 -53.93 -2.63 13.66
CA THR A 81 -53.16 -1.91 12.62
C THR A 81 -51.67 -2.24 12.76
N PRO A 82 -51.01 -2.84 11.75
CA PRO A 82 -49.58 -3.11 11.81
C PRO A 82 -48.78 -1.81 12.01
N LYS A 83 -47.71 -1.87 12.82
CA LYS A 83 -46.72 -0.79 12.84
C LYS A 83 -46.08 -0.70 11.46
N THR A 84 -46.06 0.50 10.89
CA THR A 84 -45.33 0.80 9.65
C THR A 84 -43.84 0.56 9.90
N GLN A 85 -43.26 -0.47 9.27
CA GLN A 85 -41.82 -0.58 9.15
C GLN A 85 -41.39 0.28 7.96
N SER A 86 -40.58 1.30 8.20
CA SER A 86 -39.92 2.02 7.11
C SER A 86 -38.72 1.20 6.64
N MET A 87 -38.73 0.77 5.39
CA MET A 87 -37.49 0.41 4.70
C MET A 87 -36.83 1.71 4.24
N GLU A 88 -35.54 1.88 4.52
CA GLU A 88 -34.76 2.93 3.89
C GLU A 88 -34.80 2.77 2.37
N ALA A 89 -34.80 3.88 1.65
CA ALA A 89 -34.88 3.84 0.19
C ALA A 89 -33.64 3.11 -0.36
N TRP A 90 -33.87 2.16 -1.26
CA TRP A 90 -32.80 1.39 -1.91
C TRP A 90 -31.83 2.27 -2.73
N THR A 91 -32.13 3.56 -2.89
CA THR A 91 -31.35 4.55 -3.64
C THR A 91 -30.05 4.95 -2.98
N ASP A 92 -29.93 4.84 -1.65
CA ASP A 92 -28.72 5.26 -0.93
C ASP A 92 -27.77 4.10 -0.63
N ALA A 93 -28.21 2.86 -0.92
CA ALA A 93 -27.41 1.65 -0.75
C ALA A 93 -26.02 1.70 -1.42
N PRO A 94 -25.83 2.30 -2.61
CA PRO A 94 -24.51 2.43 -3.23
C PRO A 94 -23.52 3.29 -2.45
N TYR A 95 -23.99 4.21 -1.60
CA TYR A 95 -23.15 5.14 -0.83
C TYR A 95 -23.00 4.73 0.65
N LEU A 96 -23.63 3.64 1.11
CA LEU A 96 -23.55 3.19 2.50
C LEU A 96 -22.11 2.82 2.93
N LEU A 97 -21.28 2.41 1.98
CA LEU A 97 -19.87 2.09 2.22
C LEU A 97 -18.94 3.28 2.01
N ASP A 98 -19.46 4.42 1.53
CA ASP A 98 -18.63 5.58 1.26
C ASP A 98 -18.00 6.07 2.54
N ARG A 99 -16.72 6.44 2.42
CA ARG A 99 -16.00 7.06 3.50
C ARG A 99 -16.69 8.36 3.89
N GLY A 100 -17.19 8.41 5.13
CA GLY A 100 -17.71 9.64 5.72
C GLY A 100 -16.62 10.67 6.06
N PRO A 101 -17.01 11.94 6.32
CA PRO A 101 -16.08 12.97 6.76
C PRO A 101 -15.43 12.59 8.09
N ARG A 102 -14.12 12.81 8.22
CA ARG A 102 -13.39 12.65 9.48
C ARG A 102 -13.02 14.01 10.05
N LYS A 103 -13.07 14.11 11.39
CA LYS A 103 -12.66 15.30 12.14
C LYS A 103 -11.26 15.09 12.70
N LEU A 104 -10.28 15.80 12.15
CA LEU A 104 -8.88 15.79 12.57
C LEU A 104 -8.68 16.76 13.73
N LYS A 105 -7.88 16.38 14.73
CA LYS A 105 -7.42 17.28 15.80
C LYS A 105 -5.95 17.58 15.58
N ARG A 106 -5.59 18.87 15.45
CA ARG A 106 -4.20 19.33 15.28
C ARG A 106 -4.08 20.85 15.33
N PRO A 107 -2.86 21.39 15.51
CA PRO A 107 -2.60 22.81 15.33
C PRO A 107 -2.95 23.29 13.92
N LEU A 108 -3.60 24.44 13.83
CA LEU A 108 -3.77 25.14 12.56
C LEU A 108 -2.50 25.93 12.24
N ALA A 109 -2.11 25.97 10.97
CA ALA A 109 -1.12 26.91 10.46
C ALA A 109 -1.72 28.31 10.25
N VAL A 110 -2.99 28.35 9.82
CA VAL A 110 -3.79 29.58 9.74
C VAL A 110 -5.19 29.31 10.28
N SER A 111 -5.61 30.14 11.24
CA SER A 111 -6.99 30.20 11.73
C SER A 111 -7.77 31.31 11.01
N GLY A 112 -9.01 31.05 10.62
CA GLY A 112 -9.86 32.05 9.97
C GLY A 112 -10.97 31.39 9.15
N ALA A 113 -11.55 32.15 8.21
CA ALA A 113 -12.57 31.64 7.30
C ALA A 113 -12.04 30.47 6.44
N THR A 114 -10.79 30.60 5.97
CA THR A 114 -10.05 29.50 5.36
C THR A 114 -9.13 28.89 6.42
N GLN A 115 -9.26 27.59 6.65
CA GLN A 115 -8.39 26.84 7.56
C GLN A 115 -7.21 26.28 6.77
N ILE A 116 -6.00 26.45 7.30
CA ILE A 116 -4.78 25.84 6.75
C ILE A 116 -4.09 25.06 7.85
N TRP A 117 -3.64 23.84 7.56
CA TRP A 117 -2.86 23.02 8.48
C TRP A 117 -1.84 22.17 7.73
N PHE A 118 -0.85 21.64 8.47
CA PHE A 118 0.11 20.68 7.94
C PHE A 118 -0.31 19.25 8.26
N ALA A 119 0.02 18.32 7.36
CA ALA A 119 -0.15 16.88 7.60
C ALA A 119 1.13 16.13 7.17
N PRO A 120 1.50 15.03 7.85
CA PRO A 120 2.62 14.21 7.43
C PRO A 120 2.31 13.50 6.09
N ALA A 121 3.33 13.17 5.31
CA ALA A 121 3.19 12.37 4.10
C ALA A 121 2.55 10.98 4.35
N LEU A 122 2.69 10.45 5.57
CA LEU A 122 2.13 9.16 5.98
C LEU A 122 0.63 9.18 6.29
N GLU A 123 -0.03 10.33 6.16
CA GLU A 123 -1.47 10.46 6.32
C GLU A 123 -2.14 10.85 5.00
N LYS A 124 -3.06 10.01 4.50
CA LYS A 124 -3.95 10.40 3.40
C LYS A 124 -5.02 11.37 3.93
N VAL A 125 -5.05 12.58 3.37
CA VAL A 125 -6.03 13.63 3.71
C VAL A 125 -7.17 13.61 2.70
N PHE A 126 -8.39 13.43 3.19
CA PHE A 126 -9.59 13.29 2.37
C PHE A 126 -10.22 14.66 2.11
N ARG A 127 -10.87 14.82 0.95
CA ARG A 127 -11.48 16.10 0.57
C ARG A 127 -12.64 16.49 1.49
N GLU A 128 -13.27 15.52 2.15
CA GLU A 128 -14.33 15.68 3.14
C GLU A 128 -13.79 15.89 4.58
N ASP A 129 -12.47 15.76 4.81
CA ASP A 129 -11.90 15.94 6.14
C ASP A 129 -12.15 17.38 6.65
N THR A 130 -12.38 17.47 7.96
CA THR A 130 -12.47 18.73 8.70
C THR A 130 -11.39 18.76 9.77
N VAL A 131 -10.99 19.95 10.18
CA VAL A 131 -9.99 20.13 11.24
C VAL A 131 -10.58 20.91 12.41
N GLU A 132 -10.35 20.39 13.61
CA GLU A 132 -10.56 21.07 14.88
C GLU A 132 -9.21 21.49 15.44
N ALA A 133 -9.11 22.78 15.74
CA ALA A 133 -7.90 23.38 16.26
C ALA A 133 -7.55 22.75 17.60
N GLU A 134 -6.33 22.22 17.69
CA GLU A 134 -5.74 21.71 18.92
C GLU A 134 -4.48 22.52 19.24
N GLY A 135 -4.50 23.22 20.37
CA GLY A 135 -3.40 24.09 20.77
C GLY A 135 -3.33 25.42 19.98
N PRO A 136 -2.24 26.18 20.13
CA PRO A 136 -2.05 27.45 19.45
C PRO A 136 -1.83 27.27 17.94
N VAL A 137 -2.08 28.34 17.18
CA VAL A 137 -1.70 28.40 15.77
C VAL A 137 -0.18 28.21 15.64
N ASN A 138 0.23 27.31 14.76
CA ASN A 138 1.63 27.05 14.44
C ASN A 138 1.85 27.14 12.92
N PRO A 139 2.29 28.31 12.41
CA PRO A 139 2.47 28.53 10.97
C PRO A 139 3.77 27.91 10.43
N VAL A 140 4.54 27.18 11.24
CA VAL A 140 5.85 26.63 10.84
C VAL A 140 5.79 25.11 10.75
N MET A 141 6.08 24.58 9.56
CA MET A 141 6.33 23.16 9.37
C MET A 141 7.81 22.85 9.63
N LYS A 142 8.06 21.76 10.36
CA LYS A 142 9.41 21.27 10.65
C LYS A 142 9.57 19.85 10.10
N ILE A 143 10.61 19.63 9.30
CA ILE A 143 10.99 18.30 8.82
C ILE A 143 12.49 18.09 8.98
N SER A 144 12.92 16.83 8.90
CA SER A 144 14.33 16.46 8.98
C SER A 144 14.67 15.35 7.99
N LEU A 145 15.84 15.48 7.36
CA LEU A 145 16.31 14.57 6.32
C LEU A 145 17.84 14.55 6.25
N ALA A 146 18.43 13.47 5.76
CA ALA A 146 19.84 13.33 5.48
C ALA A 146 20.20 13.96 4.12
N ARG A 147 21.50 14.11 3.87
CA ARG A 147 21.97 14.49 2.53
C ARG A 147 21.69 13.37 1.55
N HIS A 148 21.36 13.74 0.33
CA HIS A 148 20.92 12.86 -0.76
C HIS A 148 19.53 12.23 -0.53
N GLU A 149 18.71 12.79 0.36
CA GLU A 149 17.37 12.31 0.70
C GLU A 149 16.27 13.26 0.22
N ARG A 150 15.05 12.74 0.03
CA ARG A 150 13.83 13.53 -0.10
C ARG A 150 12.92 13.32 1.11
N GLU A 151 12.27 14.37 1.58
CA GLU A 151 11.27 14.26 2.65
C GLU A 151 10.03 15.08 2.30
N SER A 152 8.85 14.52 2.61
CA SER A 152 7.58 15.04 2.12
C SER A 152 6.59 15.37 3.24
N PHE A 153 5.75 16.36 3.00
CA PHE A 153 4.60 16.69 3.86
C PHE A 153 3.48 17.33 3.02
N GLN A 154 2.36 17.63 3.65
CA GLN A 154 1.21 18.25 2.99
C GLN A 154 0.86 19.59 3.62
N VAL A 155 0.54 20.57 2.78
CA VAL A 155 -0.15 21.81 3.14
C VAL A 155 -1.61 21.67 2.75
N CYS A 156 -2.50 21.59 3.73
CA CYS A 156 -3.92 21.36 3.52
C CYS A 156 -4.70 22.66 3.60
N LEU A 157 -5.37 23.03 2.50
CA LEU A 157 -6.18 24.23 2.39
C LEU A 157 -7.68 23.86 2.39
N ARG A 158 -8.46 24.40 3.33
CA ARG A 158 -9.92 24.22 3.37
C ARG A 158 -10.64 25.58 3.43
N PRO A 159 -11.22 26.04 2.31
CA PRO A 159 -12.08 27.22 2.28
C PRO A 159 -13.37 27.03 3.10
N PRO A 160 -14.08 28.11 3.47
CA PRO A 160 -15.40 27.98 4.09
C PRO A 160 -16.41 27.41 3.08
N ALA A 161 -17.55 26.93 3.59
CA ALA A 161 -18.53 26.17 2.79
C ALA A 161 -19.23 26.98 1.68
N ASP A 162 -19.12 28.30 1.71
CA ASP A 162 -19.78 29.26 0.83
C ASP A 162 -18.81 30.02 -0.09
N LEU A 163 -17.51 29.73 -0.06
CA LEU A 163 -16.50 30.43 -0.86
C LEU A 163 -15.51 29.46 -1.52
N HIS A 164 -15.46 29.47 -2.85
CA HIS A 164 -14.36 28.89 -3.61
C HIS A 164 -13.16 29.83 -3.59
N LEU A 165 -11.94 29.28 -3.52
CA LEU A 165 -10.73 30.06 -3.76
C LEU A 165 -10.26 29.82 -5.20
N GLY A 166 -10.11 30.89 -5.98
CA GLY A 166 -9.65 30.81 -7.37
C GLY A 166 -8.15 31.05 -7.51
N ASP A 167 -7.54 30.50 -8.56
CA ASP A 167 -6.12 30.71 -8.92
C ASP A 167 -5.18 30.48 -7.72
N VAL A 168 -5.43 29.41 -6.96
CA VAL A 168 -4.64 29.06 -5.79
C VAL A 168 -3.26 28.59 -6.23
N ARG A 169 -2.21 29.13 -5.59
CA ARG A 169 -0.81 28.76 -5.81
C ARG A 169 -0.08 28.61 -4.49
N LEU A 170 0.91 27.74 -4.45
CA LEU A 170 1.89 27.66 -3.36
C LEU A 170 3.28 27.80 -3.98
N ALA A 171 4.01 28.82 -3.55
CA ALA A 171 5.35 29.12 -4.02
C ALA A 171 6.34 29.02 -2.85
N PRO A 172 7.31 28.09 -2.88
CA PRO A 172 8.38 28.04 -1.89
C PRO A 172 9.45 29.10 -2.19
N THR A 173 10.13 29.59 -1.15
CA THR A 173 11.41 30.30 -1.28
C THR A 173 12.58 29.34 -1.11
N ALA A 174 13.78 29.76 -1.52
CA ALA A 174 14.98 29.09 -1.05
C ALA A 174 14.99 29.04 0.49
N LEU A 175 15.49 27.93 1.04
CA LEU A 175 15.69 27.77 2.47
C LEU A 175 17.16 28.00 2.76
N VAL A 176 17.46 28.87 3.73
CA VAL A 176 18.82 29.31 4.02
C VAL A 176 19.23 28.83 5.41
N ASP A 177 20.41 28.21 5.50
CA ASP A 177 21.06 27.99 6.80
C ASP A 177 21.81 29.25 7.21
N ALA A 178 21.42 29.86 8.33
CA ALA A 178 22.00 31.12 8.78
C ALA A 178 23.48 31.01 9.17
N ALA A 179 23.95 29.81 9.53
CA ALA A 179 25.33 29.60 9.98
C ALA A 179 26.32 29.50 8.81
N SER A 180 25.97 28.72 7.77
CA SER A 180 26.83 28.48 6.61
C SER A 180 26.53 29.38 5.41
N GLY A 181 25.32 29.95 5.34
CA GLY A 181 24.81 30.63 4.14
C GLY A 181 24.45 29.67 3.00
N ALA A 182 24.56 28.35 3.20
CA ALA A 182 24.14 27.35 2.23
C ALA A 182 22.63 27.38 2.03
N GLN A 183 22.17 26.88 0.87
CA GLN A 183 20.77 26.97 0.47
C GLN A 183 20.24 25.65 -0.08
N ILE A 184 19.04 25.28 0.36
CA ILE A 184 18.14 24.41 -0.42
C ILE A 184 17.41 25.34 -1.38
N LYS A 185 17.60 25.15 -2.69
CA LYS A 185 17.06 26.06 -3.70
C LYS A 185 15.57 25.82 -3.90
N GLU A 186 14.85 26.80 -4.46
CA GLU A 186 13.43 26.64 -4.80
C GLU A 186 13.19 25.43 -5.71
N GLY A 187 14.11 25.17 -6.65
CA GLY A 187 14.03 24.02 -7.56
C GLY A 187 14.30 22.65 -6.90
N ASP A 188 14.72 22.64 -5.63
CA ASP A 188 14.83 21.43 -4.82
C ASP A 188 13.60 21.20 -3.94
N ILE A 189 12.55 22.03 -4.11
CA ILE A 189 11.28 21.96 -3.39
C ILE A 189 10.17 21.79 -4.42
N GLU A 190 9.69 20.56 -4.57
CA GLU A 190 8.63 20.21 -5.50
C GLU A 190 7.26 20.38 -4.83
N VAL A 191 6.29 20.92 -5.58
CA VAL A 191 4.92 21.12 -5.12
C VAL A 191 3.96 20.45 -6.09
N SER A 192 3.16 19.52 -5.58
CA SER A 192 2.16 18.77 -6.33
C SER A 192 0.76 18.96 -5.75
N LEU A 193 -0.25 18.98 -6.61
CA LEU A 193 -1.65 18.99 -6.18
C LEU A 193 -2.11 17.54 -6.00
N VAL A 194 -2.63 17.20 -4.83
CA VAL A 194 -3.16 15.85 -4.58
C VAL A 194 -4.46 15.67 -5.37
N LYS A 195 -4.48 14.69 -6.27
CA LYS A 195 -5.67 14.26 -7.02
C LYS A 195 -6.31 13.04 -6.36
N TYR A 196 -7.62 12.95 -6.54
CA TYR A 196 -8.46 11.92 -5.95
C TYR A 196 -8.99 10.97 -7.02
N HIS A 197 -9.01 9.68 -6.70
CA HIS A 197 -9.56 8.62 -7.54
C HIS A 197 -10.78 8.02 -6.85
N HIS A 198 -11.85 7.81 -7.61
CA HIS A 198 -13.07 7.24 -7.06
C HIS A 198 -12.94 5.72 -6.98
N ILE A 199 -13.09 5.18 -5.78
CA ILE A 199 -13.02 3.75 -5.49
C ILE A 199 -14.43 3.23 -5.22
N PRO A 200 -15.12 2.67 -6.24
CA PRO A 200 -16.47 2.13 -6.09
C PRO A 200 -16.49 0.72 -5.49
N ILE A 201 -15.37 0.00 -5.54
CA ILE A 201 -15.21 -1.34 -4.98
C ILE A 201 -13.91 -1.31 -4.17
N PRO A 202 -13.96 -1.50 -2.84
CA PRO A 202 -12.76 -1.48 -2.02
C PRO A 202 -11.94 -2.76 -2.27
N SER A 203 -10.62 -2.65 -2.15
CA SER A 203 -9.69 -3.76 -2.32
C SER A 203 -10.07 -4.91 -1.39
N HIS A 204 -10.17 -6.12 -1.93
CA HIS A 204 -10.62 -7.32 -1.19
C HIS A 204 -12.00 -7.18 -0.54
N TYR A 205 -12.83 -6.23 -1.00
CA TYR A 205 -14.11 -5.88 -0.39
C TYR A 205 -13.99 -5.42 1.08
N GLU A 206 -12.82 -4.92 1.47
CA GLU A 206 -12.51 -4.50 2.83
C GLU A 206 -12.28 -2.98 2.92
N GLY A 207 -13.06 -2.32 3.78
CA GLY A 207 -12.93 -0.89 4.03
C GLY A 207 -13.91 -0.04 3.20
N PRO A 208 -13.79 1.29 3.26
CA PRO A 208 -14.77 2.20 2.68
C PRO A 208 -14.49 2.51 1.20
N THR A 209 -15.56 2.76 0.45
CA THR A 209 -15.55 3.31 -0.91
C THR A 209 -15.38 4.84 -0.89
N GLY A 210 -15.34 5.45 -2.08
CA GLY A 210 -15.35 6.91 -2.24
C GLY A 210 -14.05 7.48 -2.82
N TRP A 211 -13.78 8.76 -2.56
CA TRP A 211 -12.65 9.48 -3.18
C TRP A 211 -11.36 9.33 -2.38
N TRP A 212 -10.39 8.60 -2.93
CA TRP A 212 -9.08 8.36 -2.31
C TRP A 212 -7.98 9.21 -2.94
N PRO A 213 -7.15 9.92 -2.15
CA PRO A 213 -6.02 10.69 -2.67
C PRO A 213 -4.89 9.77 -3.11
N ASP A 214 -4.33 9.99 -4.30
CA ASP A 214 -3.15 9.22 -4.74
C ASP A 214 -2.25 9.96 -5.75
N ALA A 215 -2.73 10.34 -6.94
CA ALA A 215 -1.88 10.99 -7.94
C ALA A 215 -1.40 12.39 -7.51
N LEU A 216 -0.14 12.72 -7.84
CA LEU A 216 0.57 13.93 -7.45
C LEU A 216 1.10 14.72 -8.66
N PRO A 217 0.25 15.17 -9.61
CA PRO A 217 0.70 16.03 -10.69
C PRO A 217 1.25 17.35 -10.14
N SER A 218 2.22 17.94 -10.85
CA SER A 218 2.78 19.25 -10.49
C SER A 218 1.67 20.29 -10.27
N ALA A 219 1.78 21.06 -9.21
CA ALA A 219 0.78 22.05 -8.84
C ALA A 219 0.79 23.22 -9.82
N THR A 220 -0.15 23.18 -10.77
CA THR A 220 -0.54 24.36 -11.54
C THR A 220 -1.65 25.10 -10.80
N PRO A 221 -1.92 26.37 -11.14
CA PRO A 221 -2.99 27.12 -10.52
C PRO A 221 -4.32 26.38 -10.56
N PHE A 222 -4.98 26.29 -9.41
CA PHE A 222 -6.19 25.49 -9.27
C PHE A 222 -7.27 26.24 -8.49
N MET A 223 -8.48 25.71 -8.53
CA MET A 223 -9.58 26.19 -7.70
C MET A 223 -9.70 25.28 -6.47
N ALA A 224 -9.61 25.86 -5.26
CA ALA A 224 -9.97 25.13 -4.05
C ALA A 224 -11.49 25.22 -3.86
N GLU A 225 -12.14 24.05 -3.83
CA GLU A 225 -13.60 23.96 -3.71
C GLU A 225 -14.09 24.41 -2.31
N ALA A 226 -15.21 25.14 -2.28
CA ALA A 226 -15.85 25.57 -1.04
C ALA A 226 -16.14 24.37 -0.13
N GLY A 227 -15.76 24.47 1.14
CA GLY A 227 -16.01 23.42 2.14
C GLY A 227 -15.34 22.08 1.83
N LYS A 228 -14.28 22.04 1.04
CA LYS A 228 -13.49 20.83 0.78
C LYS A 228 -12.00 21.09 1.00
N VAL A 229 -11.27 20.04 1.33
CA VAL A 229 -9.82 20.11 1.48
C VAL A 229 -9.15 19.98 0.11
N SER A 230 -8.18 20.83 -0.15
CA SER A 230 -7.24 20.72 -1.27
C SER A 230 -5.83 20.58 -0.71
N PRO A 231 -5.29 19.35 -0.59
CA PRO A 231 -3.93 19.13 -0.13
C PRO A 231 -2.92 19.43 -1.24
N LEU A 232 -1.86 20.14 -0.88
CA LEU A 232 -0.66 20.33 -1.69
C LEU A 232 0.45 19.49 -1.07
N TRP A 233 0.97 18.53 -1.82
CA TRP A 233 2.10 17.70 -1.45
C TRP A 233 3.40 18.47 -1.72
N VAL A 234 4.27 18.59 -0.72
CA VAL A 234 5.54 19.32 -0.81
C VAL A 234 6.67 18.34 -0.52
N THR A 235 7.58 18.16 -1.48
CA THR A 235 8.75 17.28 -1.36
C THR A 235 10.02 18.13 -1.38
N VAL A 236 10.85 18.00 -0.35
CA VAL A 236 12.13 18.72 -0.23
C VAL A 236 13.28 17.75 -0.50
N PHE A 237 14.19 18.11 -1.40
CA PHE A 237 15.40 17.33 -1.68
C PHE A 237 16.65 17.99 -1.06
N ALA A 238 17.34 17.27 -0.18
CA ALA A 238 18.64 17.70 0.32
C ALA A 238 19.75 17.16 -0.59
N ARG A 239 20.36 18.05 -1.38
CA ARG A 239 21.47 17.67 -2.28
C ARG A 239 22.66 17.06 -1.51
N PRO A 240 23.40 16.12 -2.12
CA PRO A 240 24.47 15.38 -1.44
C PRO A 240 25.61 16.26 -0.89
N GLU A 241 25.83 17.43 -1.49
CA GLU A 241 26.88 18.39 -1.13
C GLU A 241 26.49 19.37 -0.01
N LEU A 242 25.22 19.42 0.41
CA LEU A 242 24.78 20.36 1.44
C LEU A 242 25.51 20.09 2.77
N PRO A 243 25.92 21.11 3.53
CA PRO A 243 26.33 20.91 4.91
C PRO A 243 25.12 20.54 5.78
N GLY A 244 25.34 19.72 6.81
CA GLY A 244 24.32 19.54 7.84
C GLY A 244 24.06 20.87 8.57
N GLY A 245 22.80 21.15 8.90
CA GLY A 245 22.38 22.46 9.42
C GLY A 245 20.87 22.63 9.43
N VAL A 246 20.40 23.83 9.77
CA VAL A 246 18.96 24.13 9.84
C VAL A 246 18.60 25.24 8.86
N TYR A 247 17.93 24.85 7.79
CA TYR A 247 17.56 25.71 6.67
C TYR A 247 16.15 26.25 6.88
N ARG A 248 15.95 27.56 6.68
CA ARG A 248 14.66 28.22 6.88
C ARG A 248 14.25 29.07 5.68
N GLY A 249 12.96 29.05 5.38
CA GLY A 249 12.33 29.90 4.37
C GLY A 249 10.81 29.86 4.51
N THR A 250 10.10 30.24 3.46
CA THR A 250 8.64 30.36 3.50
C THR A 250 7.96 29.64 2.34
N LEU A 251 6.72 29.23 2.57
CA LEU A 251 5.77 28.79 1.56
C LEU A 251 4.68 29.85 1.47
N LEU A 252 4.59 30.53 0.34
CA LEU A 252 3.59 31.56 0.09
C LEU A 252 2.38 30.95 -0.61
N VAL A 253 1.25 30.90 0.09
CA VAL A 253 -0.04 30.49 -0.49
C VAL A 253 -0.82 31.73 -0.92
N THR A 254 -1.17 31.80 -2.20
CA THR A 254 -1.97 32.91 -2.76
C THR A 254 -3.26 32.37 -3.37
N ALA A 255 -4.30 33.22 -3.41
CA ALA A 255 -5.52 33.01 -4.18
C ALA A 255 -5.96 34.37 -4.75
N SER A 256 -6.76 34.37 -5.82
CA SER A 256 -7.22 35.62 -6.45
C SER A 256 -8.20 36.41 -5.59
N ASN A 257 -8.87 35.75 -4.64
CA ASN A 257 -9.96 36.30 -3.84
C ASN A 257 -9.78 36.14 -2.32
N ALA A 258 -8.64 35.64 -1.84
CA ALA A 258 -8.29 35.54 -0.42
C ALA A 258 -6.77 35.39 -0.23
N GLY A 259 -6.31 35.42 1.03
CA GLY A 259 -4.89 35.42 1.35
C GLY A 259 -4.24 36.78 1.07
N PRO A 260 -2.92 36.85 0.87
CA PRO A 260 -1.96 35.74 0.91
C PRO A 260 -1.76 35.16 2.31
N TRP A 261 -1.27 33.93 2.39
CA TRP A 261 -0.85 33.29 3.63
C TRP A 261 0.62 32.90 3.54
N GLU A 262 1.42 33.36 4.49
CA GLU A 262 2.84 33.02 4.59
C GLU A 262 3.03 31.95 5.67
N LEU A 263 3.59 30.80 5.26
CA LEU A 263 3.84 29.66 6.12
C LEU A 263 5.35 29.46 6.23
N GLY A 264 5.88 29.21 7.44
CA GLY A 264 7.29 28.92 7.64
C GLY A 264 7.63 27.47 7.31
N LEU A 265 8.81 27.25 6.75
CA LEU A 265 9.40 25.92 6.57
C LEU A 265 10.80 25.88 7.20
N GLU A 266 11.00 24.95 8.12
CA GLU A 266 12.29 24.66 8.77
C GLU A 266 12.71 23.23 8.45
N VAL A 267 13.90 23.07 7.89
CA VAL A 267 14.44 21.79 7.44
C VAL A 267 15.78 21.53 8.13
N GLU A 268 15.82 20.52 9.00
CA GLU A 268 17.07 20.02 9.60
C GLU A 268 17.72 19.01 8.62
N VAL A 269 18.89 19.36 8.09
CA VAL A 269 19.71 18.44 7.30
C VAL A 269 20.72 17.74 8.22
N TYR A 270 20.60 16.43 8.40
CA TYR A 270 21.55 15.66 9.20
C TYR A 270 22.94 15.61 8.53
N ASP A 271 24.03 15.66 9.32
CA ASP A 271 25.41 15.56 8.81
C ASP A 271 25.88 14.13 8.49
N PHE A 272 25.03 13.34 7.84
CA PHE A 272 25.41 12.12 7.13
C PHE A 272 24.75 12.11 5.75
N ARG A 273 25.19 11.21 4.88
CA ARG A 273 24.74 11.13 3.50
C ARG A 273 24.26 9.73 3.20
N LEU A 274 23.10 9.63 2.55
CA LEU A 274 22.58 8.36 2.05
C LEU A 274 23.37 7.92 0.80
N PRO A 275 23.58 6.61 0.61
CA PRO A 275 24.36 6.10 -0.51
C PRO A 275 23.68 6.45 -1.84
N VAL A 276 24.46 6.43 -2.92
CA VAL A 276 23.92 6.64 -4.28
C VAL A 276 23.10 5.43 -4.71
N THR A 277 23.65 4.23 -4.53
CA THR A 277 22.93 2.97 -4.70
C THR A 277 22.25 2.61 -3.37
N PRO A 278 20.94 2.36 -3.34
CA PRO A 278 20.26 1.95 -2.12
C PRO A 278 20.81 0.62 -1.60
N SER A 279 20.85 0.48 -0.28
CA SER A 279 21.30 -0.74 0.40
C SER A 279 20.30 -1.89 0.26
N LEU A 280 19.03 -1.57 0.03
CA LEU A 280 18.00 -2.52 -0.37
C LEU A 280 18.02 -2.66 -1.89
N LYS A 281 18.16 -3.88 -2.39
CA LYS A 281 18.02 -4.14 -3.83
C LYS A 281 16.56 -3.91 -4.25
N THR A 282 16.35 -3.20 -5.34
CA THR A 282 15.03 -2.98 -5.91
C THR A 282 14.96 -3.61 -7.29
N ASP A 283 13.84 -4.24 -7.60
CA ASP A 283 13.56 -4.83 -8.92
C ASP A 283 12.06 -4.73 -9.22
N PHE A 284 11.68 -3.63 -9.86
CA PHE A 284 10.28 -3.31 -10.13
C PHE A 284 10.02 -3.48 -11.62
N GLY A 285 8.99 -4.25 -11.98
CA GLY A 285 8.63 -4.43 -13.38
C GLY A 285 8.14 -3.13 -14.03
N PHE A 286 8.30 -3.05 -15.34
CA PHE A 286 7.99 -1.91 -16.16
C PHE A 286 7.41 -2.38 -17.50
N SER A 287 6.16 -2.01 -17.77
CA SER A 287 5.45 -2.36 -18.99
C SER A 287 5.82 -1.38 -20.11
N MET A 288 6.81 -1.76 -20.93
CA MET A 288 7.09 -1.06 -22.20
C MET A 288 5.90 -1.09 -23.15
N GLU A 289 5.07 -2.15 -23.09
CA GLU A 289 3.86 -2.26 -23.90
C GLU A 289 2.83 -1.18 -23.54
N SER A 290 2.52 -1.03 -22.25
CA SER A 290 1.57 -0.01 -21.78
C SER A 290 2.08 1.40 -22.08
N LEU A 291 3.37 1.63 -21.89
CA LEU A 291 4.01 2.90 -22.23
C LEU A 291 3.95 3.18 -23.74
N SER A 292 4.22 2.18 -24.58
CA SER A 292 4.23 2.36 -26.04
C SER A 292 2.84 2.67 -26.57
N ARG A 293 1.82 1.95 -26.09
CA ARG A 293 0.42 2.24 -26.42
C ARG A 293 0.03 3.67 -26.04
N TYR A 294 0.40 4.13 -24.85
CA TYR A 294 0.17 5.50 -24.42
C TYR A 294 0.92 6.50 -25.29
N ALA A 295 2.22 6.28 -25.54
CA ALA A 295 3.05 7.17 -26.34
C ALA A 295 2.53 7.30 -27.79
N GLU A 296 2.14 6.19 -28.40
CA GLU A 296 1.56 6.13 -29.76
C GLU A 296 0.27 6.96 -29.87
N ALA A 297 -0.61 6.89 -28.85
CA ALA A 297 -1.86 7.67 -28.82
C ALA A 297 -1.62 9.18 -28.86
N PHE A 298 -0.44 9.65 -28.44
CA PHE A 298 -0.03 11.06 -28.44
C PHE A 298 1.10 11.38 -29.43
N GLY A 299 1.48 10.44 -30.31
CA GLY A 299 2.55 10.63 -31.29
C GLY A 299 3.93 10.85 -30.68
N MET A 300 4.18 10.34 -29.46
CA MET A 300 5.47 10.43 -28.79
C MET A 300 6.35 9.21 -29.06
N ASN A 301 7.68 9.41 -28.99
CA ASN A 301 8.64 8.31 -29.03
C ASN A 301 8.65 7.58 -27.67
N PRO A 302 8.35 6.26 -27.62
CA PRO A 302 8.29 5.51 -26.37
C PRO A 302 9.63 5.41 -25.65
N ASP A 303 10.75 5.32 -26.35
CA ASP A 303 12.08 5.26 -25.73
C ASP A 303 12.46 6.58 -25.04
N MET A 304 12.07 7.72 -25.64
CA MET A 304 12.25 9.03 -25.01
C MET A 304 11.44 9.13 -23.73
N LEU A 305 10.19 8.66 -23.76
CA LEU A 305 9.32 8.67 -22.59
C LEU A 305 9.85 7.70 -21.52
N ALA A 306 10.30 6.50 -21.90
CA ALA A 306 10.86 5.51 -20.99
C ALA A 306 12.06 6.04 -20.21
N ARG A 307 12.92 6.85 -20.83
CA ARG A 307 14.03 7.53 -20.12
C ARG A 307 13.54 8.45 -19.01
N ARG A 308 12.44 9.19 -19.22
CA ARG A 308 11.84 10.05 -18.18
C ARG A 308 11.30 9.24 -17.00
N TYR A 309 10.74 8.05 -17.28
CA TYR A 309 10.32 7.11 -16.24
C TYR A 309 11.51 6.52 -15.48
N LEU A 310 12.59 6.17 -16.19
CA LEU A 310 13.81 5.70 -15.54
C LEU A 310 14.43 6.77 -14.64
N ASP A 311 14.56 8.01 -15.13
CA ASP A 311 15.12 9.13 -14.34
C ASP A 311 14.30 9.37 -13.07
N ASN A 312 12.96 9.31 -13.17
CA ASN A 312 12.07 9.39 -12.02
C ASN A 312 12.26 8.20 -11.07
N ALA A 313 12.33 6.97 -11.57
CA ALA A 313 12.50 5.80 -10.71
C ALA A 313 13.84 5.80 -9.97
N LEU A 314 14.92 6.21 -10.63
CA LEU A 314 16.23 6.33 -9.99
C LEU A 314 16.26 7.44 -8.94
N SER A 315 15.54 8.55 -9.16
CA SER A 315 15.37 9.58 -8.11
C SER A 315 14.54 9.09 -6.91
N HIS A 316 13.76 8.02 -7.10
CA HIS A 316 13.01 7.29 -6.07
C HIS A 316 13.74 6.05 -5.54
N ARG A 317 15.01 5.85 -5.92
CA ARG A 317 15.84 4.68 -5.54
C ARG A 317 15.26 3.33 -6.00
N VAL A 318 14.45 3.34 -7.05
CA VAL A 318 13.85 2.15 -7.65
C VAL A 318 14.51 1.83 -8.98
N THR A 319 14.88 0.56 -9.15
CA THR A 319 15.36 0.03 -10.43
C THR A 319 14.18 -0.52 -11.22
N LEU A 320 13.97 -0.02 -12.44
CA LEU A 320 12.98 -0.54 -13.39
C LEU A 320 13.59 -1.66 -14.22
N ARG A 321 13.11 -2.90 -14.01
CA ARG A 321 13.70 -4.13 -14.53
C ARG A 321 13.96 -4.08 -16.04
N GLU A 322 12.93 -3.78 -16.83
CA GLU A 322 12.99 -3.82 -18.29
C GLU A 322 13.88 -2.72 -18.88
N LEU A 323 14.10 -1.62 -18.16
CA LEU A 323 14.96 -0.51 -18.58
C LEU A 323 16.41 -0.67 -18.10
N CYS A 324 16.67 -1.56 -17.14
CA CYS A 324 17.99 -1.85 -16.59
C CYS A 324 18.46 -3.28 -16.86
N GLN A 325 17.77 -4.05 -17.70
CA GLN A 325 18.17 -5.42 -18.01
C GLN A 325 19.33 -5.49 -19.01
N LEU A 326 20.11 -6.57 -18.93
CA LEU A 326 21.02 -6.96 -19.99
C LEU A 326 20.22 -7.29 -21.28
N PRO A 327 20.86 -7.19 -22.46
CA PRO A 327 20.19 -7.54 -23.70
C PRO A 327 19.69 -8.99 -23.67
N ARG A 328 18.53 -9.19 -24.29
CA ARG A 328 18.03 -10.52 -24.69
C ARG A 328 18.91 -11.11 -25.79
N GLU A 329 18.69 -12.38 -26.07
CA GLU A 329 19.36 -13.09 -27.15
C GLU A 329 19.22 -12.37 -28.50
N THR A 330 20.34 -12.21 -29.22
CA THR A 330 20.37 -11.59 -30.55
C THR A 330 21.28 -12.35 -31.51
N ALA A 331 21.21 -12.03 -32.81
CA ALA A 331 22.12 -12.61 -33.81
C ALA A 331 23.60 -12.26 -33.55
N ASN A 332 23.87 -11.09 -32.94
CA ASN A 332 25.21 -10.66 -32.54
C ASN A 332 25.18 -10.14 -31.09
N TYR A 333 25.16 -11.08 -30.16
CA TYR A 333 25.03 -10.79 -28.73
C TYR A 333 26.20 -9.98 -28.16
N ALA A 334 27.41 -10.21 -28.67
CA ALA A 334 28.60 -9.44 -28.27
C ALA A 334 28.42 -7.94 -28.54
N ALA A 335 27.87 -7.58 -29.70
CA ALA A 335 27.59 -6.19 -30.04
C ALA A 335 26.50 -5.59 -29.13
N SER A 336 25.46 -6.34 -28.81
CA SER A 336 24.42 -5.91 -27.87
C SER A 336 24.98 -5.66 -26.46
N LEU A 337 25.88 -6.53 -25.97
CA LEU A 337 26.56 -6.33 -24.68
C LEU A 337 27.50 -5.11 -24.73
N ALA A 338 28.21 -4.89 -25.83
CA ALA A 338 29.05 -3.72 -26.01
C ALA A 338 28.23 -2.43 -25.98
N GLN A 339 27.08 -2.39 -26.64
CA GLN A 339 26.14 -1.26 -26.58
C GLN A 339 25.60 -1.05 -25.16
N PHE A 340 25.22 -2.12 -24.46
CA PHE A 340 24.79 -2.03 -23.07
C PHE A 340 25.89 -1.48 -22.14
N LYS A 341 27.16 -1.82 -22.41
CA LYS A 341 28.31 -1.30 -21.65
C LYS A 341 28.43 0.22 -21.73
N GLU A 342 28.03 0.84 -22.84
CA GLU A 342 28.11 2.30 -23.02
C GLU A 342 27.26 3.07 -22.01
N GLN A 343 26.15 2.48 -21.54
CA GLN A 343 25.26 3.09 -20.54
C GLN A 343 25.49 2.56 -19.11
N LEU A 344 26.29 1.51 -18.92
CA LEU A 344 26.44 0.84 -17.64
C LEU A 344 26.95 1.76 -16.52
N ASP A 345 27.98 2.57 -16.79
CA ASP A 345 28.54 3.46 -15.78
C ASP A 345 27.58 4.59 -15.41
N ALA A 346 26.78 5.08 -16.37
CA ALA A 346 25.74 6.06 -16.10
C ALA A 346 24.64 5.47 -15.20
N LEU A 347 24.18 4.24 -15.49
CA LEU A 347 23.18 3.53 -14.68
C LEU A 347 23.69 3.29 -13.25
N ARG A 348 24.94 2.84 -13.09
CA ARG A 348 25.55 2.65 -11.77
C ARG A 348 25.72 3.98 -11.02
N GLY A 349 26.17 5.02 -11.71
CA GLY A 349 26.32 6.36 -11.15
C GLY A 349 24.99 7.01 -10.74
N ALA A 350 23.88 6.59 -11.35
CA ALA A 350 22.53 7.03 -11.03
C ALA A 350 21.84 6.18 -9.94
N GLY A 351 22.52 5.17 -9.39
CA GLY A 351 22.01 4.41 -8.25
C GLY A 351 21.23 3.14 -8.57
N VAL A 352 21.33 2.61 -9.81
CA VAL A 352 20.79 1.28 -10.13
C VAL A 352 21.33 0.23 -9.14
N SER A 353 20.41 -0.52 -8.53
CA SER A 353 20.73 -1.49 -7.49
C SER A 353 20.83 -2.92 -8.01
N THR A 354 20.17 -3.20 -9.14
CA THR A 354 20.13 -4.54 -9.77
C THR A 354 20.21 -4.47 -11.29
N PHE A 355 20.72 -5.55 -11.91
CA PHE A 355 20.72 -5.75 -13.35
C PHE A 355 20.06 -7.09 -13.66
N TYR A 356 18.87 -7.07 -14.26
CA TYR A 356 18.20 -8.31 -14.63
C TYR A 356 18.88 -8.94 -15.85
N VAL A 357 19.14 -10.25 -15.77
CA VAL A 357 19.64 -11.05 -16.89
C VAL A 357 18.49 -11.90 -17.43
N PRO A 358 18.07 -11.72 -18.70
CA PRO A 358 16.92 -12.41 -19.26
C PRO A 358 16.99 -13.93 -19.12
N ALA A 359 15.94 -14.53 -18.54
CA ALA A 359 15.84 -15.98 -18.34
C ALA A 359 15.80 -16.79 -19.64
N SER A 360 15.47 -16.15 -20.78
CA SER A 360 15.48 -16.73 -22.13
C SER A 360 16.90 -17.08 -22.60
N LEU A 361 17.95 -16.47 -22.04
CA LEU A 361 19.33 -16.82 -22.38
C LEU A 361 19.67 -18.28 -22.02
N ALA A 362 18.93 -18.90 -21.09
CA ALA A 362 19.03 -20.33 -20.82
C ALA A 362 18.80 -21.20 -22.07
N ASP A 363 18.02 -20.71 -23.02
CA ASP A 363 17.71 -21.41 -24.27
C ASP A 363 18.84 -21.25 -25.31
N VAL A 364 19.82 -20.38 -25.06
CA VAL A 364 21.01 -20.13 -25.89
C VAL A 364 22.30 -20.14 -25.04
N PRO A 365 22.79 -21.34 -24.62
CA PRO A 365 23.86 -21.46 -23.63
C PRO A 365 25.16 -20.69 -23.93
N ALA A 366 25.52 -20.57 -25.22
CA ALA A 366 26.69 -19.80 -25.63
C ALA A 366 26.54 -18.30 -25.29
N GLN A 367 25.35 -17.73 -25.48
CA GLN A 367 25.08 -16.33 -25.14
C GLN A 367 24.94 -16.14 -23.63
N LEU A 368 24.37 -17.11 -22.92
CA LEU A 368 24.36 -17.11 -21.45
C LEU A 368 25.78 -17.08 -20.87
N ALA A 369 26.72 -17.87 -21.40
CA ALA A 369 28.12 -17.85 -20.98
C ALA A 369 28.81 -16.50 -21.29
N MET A 370 28.43 -15.83 -22.38
CA MET A 370 28.89 -14.48 -22.69
C MET A 370 28.33 -13.45 -21.69
N ALA A 371 27.05 -13.55 -21.32
CA ALA A 371 26.44 -12.70 -20.29
C ALA A 371 27.13 -12.89 -18.93
N ASN A 372 27.44 -14.13 -18.56
CA ASN A 372 28.18 -14.42 -17.32
C ASN A 372 29.58 -13.79 -17.33
N THR A 373 30.31 -13.96 -18.43
CA THR A 373 31.63 -13.32 -18.62
C THR A 373 31.52 -11.80 -18.49
N PHE A 374 30.53 -11.19 -19.15
CA PHE A 374 30.27 -9.76 -19.04
C PHE A 374 29.99 -9.32 -17.60
N VAL A 375 29.11 -10.03 -16.88
CA VAL A 375 28.80 -9.75 -15.47
C VAL A 375 30.06 -9.79 -14.61
N LYS A 376 30.91 -10.81 -14.81
CA LYS A 376 32.15 -10.97 -14.06
C LYS A 376 33.16 -9.87 -14.37
N GLU A 377 33.44 -9.60 -15.65
CA GLU A 377 34.42 -8.59 -16.09
C GLU A 377 34.04 -7.17 -15.67
N ASN A 378 32.74 -6.89 -15.53
CA ASN A 378 32.23 -5.58 -15.13
C ASN A 378 31.88 -5.49 -13.63
N ASN A 379 32.25 -6.50 -12.82
CA ASN A 379 32.00 -6.57 -11.38
C ASN A 379 30.50 -6.44 -10.99
N LEU A 380 29.63 -7.05 -11.78
CA LEU A 380 28.18 -6.98 -11.60
C LEU A 380 27.61 -8.13 -10.77
N SER A 381 28.38 -9.13 -10.36
CA SER A 381 27.86 -10.32 -9.65
C SER A 381 27.04 -10.01 -8.38
N GLY A 382 27.31 -8.87 -7.71
CA GLY A 382 26.54 -8.43 -6.55
C GLY A 382 25.19 -7.76 -6.88
N GLN A 383 24.99 -7.36 -8.14
CA GLN A 383 23.83 -6.59 -8.64
C GLN A 383 23.06 -7.36 -9.72
N ALA A 384 23.71 -8.26 -10.45
CA ALA A 384 23.08 -9.09 -11.46
C ALA A 384 22.27 -10.22 -10.81
N PHE A 385 21.17 -10.59 -11.45
CA PHE A 385 20.40 -11.79 -11.11
C PHE A 385 19.51 -12.18 -12.29
N THR A 386 18.96 -13.39 -12.26
CA THR A 386 17.86 -13.79 -13.15
C THR A 386 16.65 -14.25 -12.35
N GLN A 387 15.50 -14.32 -12.99
CA GLN A 387 14.25 -14.84 -12.45
C GLN A 387 13.78 -15.97 -13.37
N LEU A 388 13.92 -17.23 -12.93
CA LEU A 388 13.61 -18.38 -13.78
C LEU A 388 12.14 -18.81 -13.73
N ALA A 389 11.42 -18.48 -12.66
CA ALA A 389 10.01 -18.81 -12.50
C ALA A 389 9.32 -17.82 -11.56
N TYR A 390 8.01 -17.69 -11.73
CA TYR A 390 7.12 -16.97 -10.83
C TYR A 390 6.16 -18.00 -10.23
N GLU A 391 6.19 -18.13 -8.91
CA GLU A 391 5.26 -18.93 -8.10
C GLU A 391 5.04 -20.36 -8.65
N PRO A 392 6.11 -21.13 -8.91
CA PRO A 392 5.98 -22.42 -9.56
C PRO A 392 5.24 -23.42 -8.66
N GLU A 393 4.28 -24.14 -9.24
CA GLU A 393 3.55 -25.23 -8.58
C GLU A 393 4.08 -26.60 -9.00
N GLU A 394 3.85 -27.63 -8.19
CA GLU A 394 4.08 -29.01 -8.61
C GLU A 394 3.12 -29.37 -9.77
N PRO A 395 3.58 -30.12 -10.80
CA PRO A 395 4.85 -30.84 -10.90
C PRO A 395 5.99 -30.06 -11.59
N ALA A 396 5.89 -28.74 -11.78
CA ALA A 396 6.89 -27.97 -12.54
C ALA A 396 8.27 -27.87 -11.83
N TRP A 397 8.36 -28.26 -10.56
CA TRP A 397 9.55 -28.15 -9.73
C TRP A 397 10.76 -28.91 -10.27
N ASP A 398 10.57 -30.14 -10.73
CA ASP A 398 11.69 -30.96 -11.26
C ASP A 398 12.31 -30.30 -12.50
N ARG A 399 11.47 -29.84 -13.42
CA ARG A 399 11.91 -29.10 -14.61
C ARG A 399 12.59 -27.78 -14.25
N LEU A 400 12.13 -27.10 -13.19
CA LEU A 400 12.78 -25.88 -12.72
C LEU A 400 14.16 -26.17 -12.13
N LEU A 401 14.33 -27.25 -11.36
CA LEU A 401 15.64 -27.66 -10.85
C LEU A 401 16.61 -28.02 -11.99
N GLU A 402 16.14 -28.70 -13.03
CA GLU A 402 16.93 -28.95 -14.25
C GLU A 402 17.34 -27.64 -14.95
N ARG A 403 16.41 -26.69 -15.10
CA ARG A 403 16.70 -25.37 -15.68
C ARG A 403 17.67 -24.56 -14.82
N MET A 404 17.59 -24.67 -13.50
CA MET A 404 18.54 -24.06 -12.57
C MET A 404 19.93 -24.65 -12.74
N GLN A 405 20.06 -25.97 -12.89
CA GLN A 405 21.35 -26.62 -13.12
C GLN A 405 21.96 -26.16 -14.43
N LEU A 406 21.19 -26.14 -15.54
CA LEU A 406 21.65 -25.61 -16.82
C LEU A 406 22.14 -24.17 -16.69
N TRP A 407 21.38 -23.33 -15.97
CA TRP A 407 21.80 -21.95 -15.73
C TRP A 407 23.13 -21.89 -14.98
N LYS A 408 23.29 -22.68 -13.91
CA LYS A 408 24.53 -22.71 -13.11
C LYS A 408 25.74 -23.24 -13.87
N ASP A 409 25.54 -24.17 -14.81
CA ASP A 409 26.62 -24.71 -15.63
C ASP A 409 27.22 -23.67 -16.59
N HIS A 410 26.39 -22.71 -17.04
CA HIS A 410 26.80 -21.69 -18.01
C HIS A 410 27.01 -20.29 -17.40
N ALA A 411 26.32 -19.98 -16.31
CA ALA A 411 26.30 -18.66 -15.67
C ALA A 411 26.31 -18.71 -14.13
N PRO A 412 27.36 -19.28 -13.51
CA PRO A 412 27.43 -19.42 -12.04
C PRO A 412 27.55 -18.08 -11.30
N ASP A 413 28.06 -17.03 -11.93
CA ASP A 413 28.25 -15.70 -11.34
C ASP A 413 26.98 -14.83 -11.37
N ILE A 414 25.88 -15.36 -11.94
CA ILE A 414 24.56 -14.71 -11.99
C ILE A 414 23.59 -15.50 -11.09
N PRO A 415 23.27 -14.98 -9.89
CA PRO A 415 22.30 -15.58 -8.97
C PRO A 415 20.93 -15.83 -9.59
N ILE A 416 20.32 -16.96 -9.23
CA ILE A 416 18.95 -17.30 -9.60
C ILE A 416 18.00 -16.88 -8.48
N SER A 417 16.95 -16.15 -8.87
CA SER A 417 15.78 -15.85 -8.06
C SER A 417 14.57 -16.65 -8.56
N VAL A 418 13.73 -17.05 -7.60
CA VAL A 418 12.40 -17.58 -7.84
C VAL A 418 11.46 -16.93 -6.83
N SER A 419 10.37 -16.35 -7.33
CA SER A 419 9.29 -15.79 -6.53
C SER A 419 8.39 -16.93 -6.09
N THR A 420 8.01 -16.93 -4.82
CA THR A 420 7.25 -18.03 -4.23
C THR A 420 6.23 -17.52 -3.23
N MET A 421 5.11 -18.22 -3.14
CA MET A 421 4.00 -17.89 -2.26
C MET A 421 3.28 -19.16 -1.78
N GLY A 422 2.31 -18.99 -0.89
CA GLY A 422 1.47 -20.08 -0.40
C GLY A 422 2.13 -20.96 0.66
N LEU A 423 1.44 -22.05 1.01
CA LEU A 423 1.82 -22.94 2.12
C LEU A 423 2.98 -23.89 1.77
N ARG A 424 3.25 -24.10 0.48
CA ARG A 424 4.33 -24.95 -0.02
C ARG A 424 5.26 -24.14 -0.93
N PRO A 425 6.03 -23.19 -0.38
CA PRO A 425 6.90 -22.36 -1.18
C PRO A 425 8.05 -23.18 -1.79
N PHE A 426 8.38 -22.93 -3.06
CA PHE A 426 9.60 -23.43 -3.69
C PHE A 426 10.85 -22.71 -3.13
N ILE A 427 11.51 -23.31 -2.14
CA ILE A 427 12.72 -22.76 -1.49
C ILE A 427 13.82 -23.81 -1.31
N PRO A 428 14.27 -24.49 -2.39
CA PRO A 428 15.34 -25.48 -2.25
C PRO A 428 16.64 -24.81 -1.78
N PRO A 429 17.50 -25.51 -1.02
CA PRO A 429 18.76 -24.94 -0.51
C PRO A 429 19.68 -24.38 -1.60
N VAL A 430 19.65 -24.98 -2.79
CA VAL A 430 20.49 -24.61 -3.95
C VAL A 430 20.06 -23.31 -4.65
N LEU A 431 18.84 -22.80 -4.39
CA LEU A 431 18.39 -21.52 -4.94
C LEU A 431 19.15 -20.37 -4.27
N ASP A 432 19.69 -19.43 -5.04
CA ASP A 432 20.52 -18.34 -4.51
C ASP A 432 19.71 -17.26 -3.80
N ILE A 433 18.61 -16.83 -4.41
CA ILE A 433 17.74 -15.77 -3.91
C ILE A 433 16.34 -16.33 -3.72
N TRP A 434 15.88 -16.34 -2.47
CA TRP A 434 14.49 -16.68 -2.15
C TRP A 434 13.65 -15.42 -2.21
N SER A 435 12.86 -15.22 -3.26
CA SER A 435 11.93 -14.09 -3.32
C SER A 435 10.58 -14.52 -2.74
N LEU A 436 10.25 -14.01 -1.57
CA LEU A 436 9.14 -14.49 -0.76
C LEU A 436 8.00 -13.49 -0.74
N HIS A 437 6.79 -14.00 -0.97
CA HIS A 437 5.59 -13.26 -0.67
C HIS A 437 5.46 -13.05 0.85
N ALA A 438 4.98 -11.88 1.27
CA ALA A 438 4.91 -11.50 2.69
C ALA A 438 4.31 -12.59 3.61
N GLN A 439 3.22 -13.24 3.17
CA GLN A 439 2.49 -14.26 3.95
C GLN A 439 3.26 -15.57 4.16
N VAL A 440 4.32 -15.84 3.40
CA VAL A 440 5.10 -17.08 3.56
C VAL A 440 5.73 -17.16 4.95
N LEU A 441 6.01 -16.02 5.59
CA LEU A 441 6.54 -15.96 6.95
C LEU A 441 5.54 -16.33 8.05
N ASP A 442 4.26 -16.45 7.74
CA ASP A 442 3.25 -16.95 8.67
C ASP A 442 3.01 -18.46 8.52
N THR A 443 3.79 -19.12 7.67
CA THR A 443 3.78 -20.58 7.51
C THR A 443 4.80 -21.27 8.41
N THR A 444 4.80 -22.60 8.41
CA THR A 444 5.81 -23.42 9.11
C THR A 444 7.23 -23.23 8.59
N HIS A 445 7.43 -22.54 7.47
CA HIS A 445 8.75 -22.28 6.87
C HIS A 445 9.47 -21.07 7.49
N ASN A 446 8.82 -20.31 8.36
CA ASN A 446 9.35 -19.06 8.90
C ASN A 446 10.73 -19.21 9.56
N LYS A 447 10.95 -20.24 10.38
CA LYS A 447 12.24 -20.53 11.02
C LYS A 447 13.34 -20.78 10.00
N THR A 448 13.05 -21.54 8.95
CA THR A 448 14.01 -21.83 7.87
C THR A 448 14.41 -20.55 7.14
N ILE A 449 13.45 -19.67 6.87
CA ILE A 449 13.67 -18.37 6.22
C ILE A 449 14.54 -17.47 7.10
N LEU A 450 14.20 -17.32 8.39
CA LEU A 450 14.96 -16.51 9.33
C LEU A 450 16.37 -17.06 9.60
N ASN A 451 16.54 -18.38 9.61
CA ASN A 451 17.87 -19.00 9.67
C ASN A 451 18.70 -18.65 8.42
N ARG A 452 18.09 -18.61 7.24
CA ARG A 452 18.77 -18.19 6.01
C ARG A 452 19.20 -16.72 6.08
N THR A 453 18.31 -15.81 6.47
CA THR A 453 18.65 -14.37 6.53
C THR A 453 19.73 -14.07 7.58
N SER A 454 19.64 -14.68 8.76
CA SER A 454 20.64 -14.55 9.82
C SER A 454 22.02 -15.12 9.46
N SER A 455 22.06 -16.11 8.56
CA SER A 455 23.31 -16.70 8.04
C SER A 455 23.88 -15.93 6.83
N GLY A 456 23.28 -14.82 6.42
CA GLY A 456 23.72 -13.99 5.28
C GLY A 456 23.18 -14.43 3.92
N GLY A 457 22.29 -15.43 3.87
CA GLY A 457 21.63 -15.86 2.64
C GLY A 457 20.72 -14.76 2.06
N GLN A 458 20.61 -14.72 0.74
CA GLN A 458 19.76 -13.73 0.06
C GLN A 458 18.29 -14.16 0.13
N VAL A 459 17.47 -13.30 0.71
CA VAL A 459 16.01 -13.41 0.72
C VAL A 459 15.45 -12.04 0.35
N TRP A 460 14.57 -12.00 -0.64
CA TRP A 460 13.90 -10.80 -1.12
C TRP A 460 12.42 -10.86 -0.76
N TRP A 461 11.79 -9.68 -0.72
CA TRP A 461 10.40 -9.49 -0.37
C TRP A 461 9.61 -9.10 -1.60
N TYR A 462 8.36 -9.54 -1.72
CA TYR A 462 7.41 -8.93 -2.65
C TYR A 462 5.97 -9.01 -2.13
N VAL A 463 5.15 -8.15 -2.71
CA VAL A 463 3.68 -8.13 -2.61
C VAL A 463 3.10 -7.94 -4.02
N ASN A 464 1.82 -8.22 -4.20
CA ASN A 464 1.08 -8.04 -5.45
C ASN A 464 -0.40 -7.75 -5.10
N HIS A 465 -1.36 -8.23 -5.88
CA HIS A 465 -2.80 -8.22 -5.54
C HIS A 465 -3.16 -8.86 -4.19
N ILE A 466 -2.21 -9.49 -3.49
CA ILE A 466 -2.27 -9.91 -2.08
C ILE A 466 -0.97 -9.50 -1.34
N PRO A 467 -0.93 -9.54 0.00
CA PRO A 467 -2.01 -9.82 0.95
C PRO A 467 -3.02 -8.67 1.12
N PRO A 468 -4.26 -8.96 1.57
CA PRO A 468 -5.16 -7.94 2.12
C PRO A 468 -4.68 -7.43 3.48
N ARG A 469 -5.42 -6.50 4.07
CA ARG A 469 -5.24 -6.16 5.48
C ARG A 469 -5.43 -7.42 6.34
N PRO A 470 -4.78 -7.50 7.52
CA PRO A 470 -4.00 -6.46 8.22
C PRO A 470 -2.54 -6.30 7.78
N TYR A 471 -2.08 -6.94 6.70
CA TYR A 471 -0.72 -6.74 6.18
C TYR A 471 -0.54 -5.37 5.52
N GLY A 472 0.72 -4.94 5.35
CA GLY A 472 1.06 -3.84 4.45
C GLY A 472 1.00 -4.29 2.98
N ASN A 473 0.58 -3.39 2.09
CA ASN A 473 0.55 -3.59 0.63
C ASN A 473 0.46 -2.23 -0.09
N PHE A 474 0.56 -2.17 -1.42
CA PHE A 474 0.59 -0.95 -2.24
C PHE A 474 -0.76 -0.58 -2.90
N PHE A 475 -1.89 -0.90 -2.27
CA PHE A 475 -3.20 -0.52 -2.81
C PHE A 475 -3.55 0.95 -2.55
N VAL A 476 -4.30 1.56 -3.47
CA VAL A 476 -4.71 2.98 -3.41
C VAL A 476 -5.53 3.29 -2.16
N ASP A 477 -6.34 2.34 -1.72
CA ASP A 477 -7.20 2.42 -0.53
C ASP A 477 -6.52 1.90 0.76
N PHE A 478 -5.20 1.81 0.73
CA PHE A 478 -4.37 1.62 1.93
C PHE A 478 -3.90 2.96 2.52
N SER A 479 -3.71 2.99 3.84
CA SER A 479 -3.13 4.19 4.48
C SER A 479 -1.67 4.29 4.10
N ALA A 480 -1.13 5.50 3.92
CA ALA A 480 0.23 5.66 3.42
C ALA A 480 1.28 4.92 4.28
N ILE A 481 1.14 4.93 5.62
CA ILE A 481 2.02 4.16 6.51
C ILE A 481 2.06 2.65 6.22
N GLU A 482 0.98 2.07 5.68
CA GLU A 482 0.90 0.64 5.33
C GLU A 482 1.78 0.29 4.12
N HIS A 483 2.23 1.29 3.34
CA HIS A 483 3.23 1.14 2.28
C HIS A 483 4.66 1.23 2.84
N ARG A 484 4.95 2.26 3.66
CA ARG A 484 6.31 2.52 4.19
C ARG A 484 6.77 1.43 5.14
N ILE A 485 5.85 0.83 5.90
CA ILE A 485 6.18 -0.18 6.91
C ILE A 485 6.80 -1.46 6.31
N LEU A 486 6.50 -1.79 5.05
CA LEU A 486 7.04 -2.97 4.38
C LEU A 486 8.58 -2.95 4.35
N PHE A 487 9.19 -1.77 4.25
CA PHE A 487 10.65 -1.61 4.21
C PHE A 487 11.29 -1.74 5.60
N TRP A 488 10.57 -1.33 6.65
CA TRP A 488 10.96 -1.57 8.05
C TRP A 488 10.86 -3.05 8.42
N GLN A 489 9.79 -3.72 7.97
CA GLN A 489 9.62 -5.17 8.13
C GLN A 489 10.70 -5.93 7.37
N ALA A 490 10.98 -5.54 6.12
CA ALA A 490 12.05 -6.12 5.32
C ALA A 490 13.39 -6.04 6.05
N TRP A 491 13.72 -4.86 6.60
CA TRP A 491 14.93 -4.70 7.42
C TRP A 491 14.94 -5.59 8.66
N ALA A 492 13.87 -5.55 9.47
CA ALA A 492 13.76 -6.30 10.73
C ALA A 492 13.90 -7.81 10.53
N LEU A 493 13.48 -8.33 9.38
CA LEU A 493 13.52 -9.75 9.04
C LEU A 493 14.78 -10.16 8.26
N GLY A 494 15.66 -9.20 7.94
CA GLY A 494 16.93 -9.43 7.25
C GLY A 494 16.79 -9.61 5.74
N MET A 495 15.71 -9.12 5.14
CA MET A 495 15.47 -9.15 3.70
C MET A 495 16.43 -8.18 3.00
N ARG A 496 16.86 -8.54 1.79
CA ARG A 496 17.92 -7.83 1.04
C ARG A 496 17.48 -7.27 -0.30
N GLY A 497 16.22 -7.50 -0.66
CA GLY A 497 15.63 -6.89 -1.85
C GLY A 497 14.12 -6.80 -1.76
N MET A 498 13.55 -5.94 -2.60
CA MET A 498 12.12 -5.75 -2.80
C MET A 498 11.82 -5.90 -4.30
N GLN A 499 10.90 -6.81 -4.64
CA GLN A 499 10.35 -6.92 -5.99
C GLN A 499 8.91 -6.43 -6.02
N TYR A 500 8.54 -5.88 -7.17
CA TYR A 500 7.15 -5.61 -7.50
C TYR A 500 6.90 -5.89 -8.98
N TRP A 501 5.72 -6.41 -9.31
CA TRP A 501 5.50 -7.01 -10.62
C TRP A 501 5.36 -5.98 -11.75
N SER A 502 4.82 -4.79 -11.46
CA SER A 502 4.82 -3.66 -12.41
C SER A 502 4.57 -2.32 -11.73
N VAL A 503 5.03 -1.22 -12.34
CA VAL A 503 4.72 0.16 -11.86
C VAL A 503 3.74 0.92 -12.75
N ASN A 504 3.53 0.47 -14.00
CA ASN A 504 2.76 1.18 -15.02
C ASN A 504 1.93 0.23 -15.90
N PHE A 505 1.40 -0.85 -15.32
CA PHE A 505 0.56 -1.82 -16.03
C PHE A 505 -0.86 -1.27 -16.23
N TRP A 506 -0.99 -0.24 -17.06
CA TRP A 506 -2.28 0.38 -17.33
C TRP A 506 -3.14 -0.52 -18.23
N PRO A 507 -4.48 -0.53 -18.03
CA PRO A 507 -5.37 -1.30 -18.87
C PRO A 507 -5.30 -0.85 -20.34
N ALA A 508 -5.62 -1.78 -21.26
CA ALA A 508 -5.55 -1.53 -22.69
C ALA A 508 -6.65 -0.58 -23.21
N GLY A 509 -7.78 -0.55 -22.52
CA GLY A 509 -8.86 0.41 -22.73
C GLY A 509 -9.16 1.17 -21.44
N GLY A 510 -9.89 2.27 -21.59
CA GLY A 510 -10.20 3.16 -20.47
C GLY A 510 -9.18 4.31 -20.30
N ASP A 511 -9.39 5.11 -19.26
CA ASP A 511 -8.48 6.19 -18.87
C ASP A 511 -7.51 5.69 -17.80
N PRO A 512 -6.19 5.61 -18.08
CA PRO A 512 -5.18 5.16 -17.11
C PRO A 512 -5.05 6.09 -15.89
N MET A 513 -5.63 7.29 -15.91
CA MET A 513 -5.76 8.16 -14.74
C MET A 513 -6.93 7.78 -13.82
N GLN A 514 -7.89 6.98 -14.29
CA GLN A 514 -9.12 6.64 -13.54
C GLN A 514 -9.25 5.14 -13.28
N ASP A 515 -8.85 4.31 -14.25
CA ASP A 515 -9.09 2.88 -14.24
C ASP A 515 -7.97 2.14 -13.51
N LEU A 516 -8.12 2.06 -12.18
CA LEU A 516 -7.14 1.48 -11.25
C LEU A 516 -7.53 0.10 -10.72
N LEU A 517 -8.74 -0.38 -10.99
CA LEU A 517 -9.24 -1.64 -10.45
C LEU A 517 -8.73 -2.83 -11.27
N ASP A 518 -8.10 -3.80 -10.59
CA ASP A 518 -7.69 -5.09 -11.17
C ASP A 518 -8.85 -6.13 -11.18
N ILE A 519 -8.67 -7.23 -11.93
CA ILE A 519 -9.55 -8.39 -12.03
C ILE A 519 -9.79 -9.09 -10.69
N THR A 520 -8.78 -9.18 -9.83
CA THR A 520 -8.95 -9.58 -8.43
C THR A 520 -9.17 -8.26 -7.70
N PRO A 521 -10.39 -7.86 -7.32
CA PRO A 521 -10.69 -6.44 -7.14
C PRO A 521 -9.83 -5.80 -6.07
N VAL A 522 -8.75 -5.16 -6.52
CA VAL A 522 -7.80 -4.38 -5.75
C VAL A 522 -7.47 -3.13 -6.55
N ASN A 523 -7.27 -2.03 -5.84
CA ASN A 523 -7.10 -0.73 -6.45
C ASN A 523 -5.62 -0.38 -6.56
N GLY A 524 -5.12 -0.21 -7.78
CA GLY A 524 -3.78 0.25 -8.13
C GLY A 524 -2.70 -0.83 -8.13
N ASP A 525 -3.05 -2.12 -8.13
CA ASP A 525 -2.05 -3.18 -8.30
C ASP A 525 -1.40 -3.08 -9.69
N GLY A 526 -0.07 -3.12 -9.75
CA GLY A 526 0.69 -2.92 -10.98
C GLY A 526 0.77 -1.47 -11.47
N VAL A 527 0.15 -0.52 -10.77
CA VAL A 527 0.13 0.91 -11.12
C VAL A 527 0.55 1.72 -9.90
N LEU A 528 1.83 2.10 -9.83
CA LEU A 528 2.38 2.99 -8.81
C LEU A 528 2.60 4.41 -9.32
N VAL A 529 2.67 4.59 -10.64
CA VAL A 529 2.78 5.89 -11.28
C VAL A 529 1.73 6.05 -12.37
N TYR A 530 1.36 7.29 -12.63
CA TYR A 530 0.34 7.67 -13.58
C TYR A 530 0.98 8.26 -14.85
N PRO A 531 0.33 8.15 -16.02
CA PRO A 531 0.90 8.63 -17.26
C PRO A 531 0.86 10.15 -17.39
N ASP A 532 1.98 10.74 -17.82
CA ASP A 532 2.03 12.09 -18.37
C ASP A 532 3.12 12.17 -19.46
N LEU A 533 2.96 13.14 -20.36
CA LEU A 533 3.88 13.30 -21.49
C LEU A 533 5.23 13.88 -21.03
N ALA A 534 5.29 14.60 -19.92
CA ALA A 534 6.52 15.15 -19.33
C ALA A 534 7.31 14.14 -18.48
N GLY A 535 6.75 12.96 -18.22
CA GLY A 535 7.31 11.93 -17.33
C GLY A 535 6.18 11.28 -16.53
N PRO A 536 6.45 10.33 -15.62
CA PRO A 536 5.41 9.81 -14.74
C PRO A 536 4.89 10.90 -13.80
N ILE A 537 3.58 10.91 -13.58
CA ILE A 537 2.98 11.55 -12.41
C ILE A 537 3.17 10.59 -11.23
N ASN A 538 3.86 11.06 -10.19
CA ASN A 538 4.06 10.29 -8.96
C ASN A 538 2.73 10.03 -8.25
N SER A 539 2.68 8.99 -7.44
CA SER A 539 1.60 8.77 -6.48
C SER A 539 2.09 8.94 -5.05
N ILE A 540 1.17 9.13 -4.10
CA ILE A 540 1.47 9.06 -2.67
C ILE A 540 2.18 7.73 -2.35
N ARG A 541 1.76 6.63 -2.97
CA ARG A 541 2.39 5.31 -2.80
C ARG A 541 3.83 5.29 -3.27
N TRP A 542 4.11 5.89 -4.43
CA TRP A 542 5.46 5.96 -5.00
C TRP A 542 6.42 6.79 -4.16
N GLU A 543 5.98 7.96 -3.69
CA GLU A 543 6.74 8.79 -2.74
C GLU A 543 7.00 8.01 -1.44
N THR A 544 5.99 7.32 -0.93
CA THR A 544 6.10 6.55 0.32
C THR A 544 7.03 5.33 0.18
N ILE A 545 7.05 4.70 -0.99
CA ILE A 545 7.99 3.61 -1.32
C ILE A 545 9.42 4.12 -1.32
N ARG A 546 9.68 5.28 -1.95
CA ARG A 546 11.00 5.94 -1.87
C ARG A 546 11.38 6.11 -0.41
N ASP A 547 10.56 6.80 0.37
CA ASP A 547 10.89 7.09 1.77
C ASP A 547 11.21 5.81 2.59
N GLY A 548 10.51 4.70 2.31
CA GLY A 548 10.80 3.41 2.95
C GLY A 548 12.15 2.80 2.53
N ILE A 549 12.54 2.94 1.26
CA ILE A 549 13.88 2.55 0.79
C ILE A 549 14.96 3.43 1.45
N GLU A 550 14.69 4.73 1.62
CA GLU A 550 15.60 5.65 2.31
C GLU A 550 15.73 5.30 3.80
N ASP A 551 14.64 4.93 4.48
CA ASP A 551 14.68 4.42 5.85
C ASP A 551 15.53 3.15 5.99
N TYR A 552 15.49 2.26 4.97
CA TYR A 552 16.36 1.09 4.94
C TYR A 552 17.84 1.50 4.90
N ASP A 553 18.20 2.55 4.16
CA ASP A 553 19.56 3.10 4.16
C ASP A 553 19.96 3.68 5.52
N TYR A 554 19.05 4.34 6.25
CA TYR A 554 19.32 4.78 7.62
C TYR A 554 19.73 3.61 8.50
N MET A 555 18.97 2.51 8.46
CA MET A 555 19.26 1.33 9.28
C MET A 555 20.55 0.62 8.83
N ALA A 556 20.85 0.62 7.53
CA ALA A 556 22.12 0.12 6.99
C ALA A 556 23.31 0.92 7.50
N LEU A 557 23.25 2.24 7.41
CA LEU A 557 24.28 3.15 7.92
C LEU A 557 24.43 3.01 9.43
N PHE A 558 23.32 2.95 10.17
CA PHE A 558 23.33 2.71 11.62
C PHE A 558 24.12 1.44 11.98
N MET A 559 23.82 0.31 11.33
CA MET A 559 24.52 -0.95 11.61
C MET A 559 25.96 -0.97 11.12
N GLU A 560 26.34 -0.15 10.14
CA GLU A 560 27.73 0.08 9.78
C GLU A 560 28.50 0.75 10.93
N ARG A 561 27.93 1.80 11.55
CA ARG A 561 28.55 2.52 12.68
C ARG A 561 28.65 1.63 13.92
N VAL A 562 27.61 0.86 14.22
CA VAL A 562 27.63 -0.12 15.32
C VAL A 562 28.77 -1.13 15.12
N ARG A 563 28.96 -1.64 13.88
CA ARG A 563 30.06 -2.56 13.57
C ARG A 563 31.43 -1.88 13.72
N ALA A 564 31.57 -0.64 13.27
CA ALA A 564 32.80 0.13 13.45
C ALA A 564 33.14 0.34 14.93
N LEU A 565 32.18 0.74 15.77
CA LEU A 565 32.40 0.90 17.21
C LEU A 565 32.72 -0.42 17.93
N ARG A 566 32.14 -1.55 17.50
CA ARG A 566 32.49 -2.87 18.06
C ARG A 566 33.91 -3.32 17.68
N SER A 567 34.51 -2.73 16.65
CA SER A 567 35.90 -2.99 16.27
C SER A 567 36.92 -2.21 17.11
N THR A 568 36.45 -1.26 17.92
CA THR A 568 37.24 -0.48 18.89
C THR A 568 36.79 -0.78 20.32
N THR A 569 37.55 -0.35 21.33
CA THR A 569 37.24 -0.58 22.75
C THR A 569 36.74 0.68 23.42
N GLY A 570 35.97 0.55 24.52
CA GLY A 570 35.55 1.68 25.36
C GLY A 570 34.23 2.34 24.98
N HIS A 571 33.38 1.69 24.18
CA HIS A 571 32.10 2.24 23.72
C HIS A 571 30.86 1.49 24.24
N ASP A 572 31.00 0.68 25.28
CA ASP A 572 29.92 -0.22 25.76
C ASP A 572 28.62 0.54 26.09
N ALA A 573 28.72 1.72 26.73
CA ALA A 573 27.56 2.55 27.04
C ALA A 573 26.84 3.07 25.78
N LEU A 574 27.60 3.53 24.77
CA LEU A 574 27.04 4.00 23.50
C LEU A 574 26.45 2.85 22.69
N LEU A 575 27.09 1.69 22.70
CA LEU A 575 26.57 0.47 22.07
C LEU A 575 25.27 -0.01 22.73
N GLN A 576 25.14 0.14 24.06
CA GLN A 576 23.90 -0.15 24.77
C GLN A 576 22.78 0.82 24.36
N GLN A 577 23.04 2.13 24.36
CA GLN A 577 22.09 3.14 23.90
C GLN A 577 21.65 2.92 22.45
N ALA A 578 22.61 2.58 21.57
CA ALA A 578 22.31 2.21 20.19
C ALA A 578 21.40 0.97 20.13
N GLY A 579 21.64 -0.04 20.97
CA GLY A 579 20.76 -1.21 21.09
C GLY A 579 19.32 -0.84 21.46
N ASP A 580 19.14 0.09 22.40
CA ASP A 580 17.82 0.55 22.84
C ASP A 580 17.09 1.35 21.75
N VAL A 581 17.81 2.25 21.05
CA VAL A 581 17.27 3.00 19.90
C VAL A 581 16.85 2.06 18.78
N TYR A 582 17.69 1.08 18.47
CA TYR A 582 17.47 0.10 17.40
C TYR A 582 16.33 -0.87 17.69
N ASN A 583 15.84 -0.99 18.93
CA ASN A 583 14.69 -1.84 19.20
C ASN A 583 13.46 -1.36 18.38
N LEU A 584 13.05 -2.19 17.43
CA LEU A 584 11.95 -1.91 16.50
C LEU A 584 10.62 -2.52 16.95
N GLN A 585 10.55 -3.18 18.11
CA GLN A 585 9.36 -3.92 18.55
C GLN A 585 8.09 -3.05 18.65
N ASP A 586 8.23 -1.76 18.96
CA ASP A 586 7.10 -0.83 19.04
C ASP A 586 6.59 -0.37 17.65
N ILE A 587 7.41 -0.55 16.60
CA ILE A 587 7.07 -0.17 15.23
C ILE A 587 6.62 -1.39 14.43
N VAL A 588 7.38 -2.48 14.48
CA VAL A 588 7.15 -3.73 13.75
C VAL A 588 7.17 -4.96 14.69
N PRO A 589 6.22 -5.07 15.65
CA PRO A 589 6.08 -6.25 16.50
C PRO A 589 5.77 -7.53 15.69
N SER A 590 5.05 -7.40 14.57
CA SER A 590 4.80 -8.48 13.61
C SER A 590 4.43 -7.90 12.23
N LEU A 591 4.17 -8.78 11.26
CA LEU A 591 3.71 -8.40 9.92
C LEU A 591 2.30 -7.78 9.88
N VAL A 592 1.50 -8.00 10.92
CA VAL A 592 0.07 -7.63 10.95
C VAL A 592 -0.31 -6.70 12.10
N THR A 593 0.49 -6.65 13.16
CA THR A 593 0.26 -5.79 14.34
C THR A 593 1.18 -4.56 14.41
N PHE A 594 1.74 -4.15 13.27
CA PHE A 594 2.61 -2.97 13.18
C PHE A 594 1.91 -1.65 13.50
N SER A 595 2.71 -0.65 13.90
CA SER A 595 2.20 0.67 14.22
C SER A 595 1.63 1.36 12.98
N ARG A 596 0.38 1.83 13.10
CA ARG A 596 -0.30 2.65 12.08
C ARG A 596 -0.32 4.14 12.47
N GLU A 597 0.54 4.53 13.41
CA GLU A 597 0.66 5.91 13.90
C GLU A 597 1.88 6.59 13.24
N PRO A 598 1.68 7.53 12.29
CA PRO A 598 2.77 8.23 11.60
C PRO A 598 3.84 8.79 12.53
N GLU A 599 3.43 9.40 13.64
CA GLU A 599 4.34 10.06 14.58
C GLU A 599 5.32 9.08 15.24
N LYS A 600 4.90 7.85 15.51
CA LYS A 600 5.78 6.83 16.11
C LYS A 600 6.89 6.41 15.15
N LEU A 601 6.55 6.18 13.88
CA LEU A 601 7.53 5.79 12.86
C LEU A 601 8.50 6.94 12.57
N LEU A 602 7.99 8.16 12.37
CA LEU A 602 8.83 9.35 12.11
C LEU A 602 9.75 9.66 13.30
N LYS A 603 9.24 9.53 14.53
CA LYS A 603 10.08 9.67 15.74
C LYS A 603 11.18 8.61 15.79
N LYS A 604 10.86 7.33 15.54
CA LYS A 604 11.87 6.25 15.56
C LYS A 604 12.94 6.49 14.49
N ARG A 605 12.55 6.95 13.30
CA ARG A 605 13.48 7.35 12.23
C ARG A 605 14.43 8.46 12.69
N ASP A 606 13.91 9.52 13.31
CA ASP A 606 14.71 10.61 13.87
C ASP A 606 15.65 10.13 14.99
N ASP A 607 15.17 9.27 15.90
CA ASP A 607 16.01 8.69 16.96
C ASP A 607 17.18 7.88 16.38
N ILE A 608 16.95 7.10 15.31
CA ILE A 608 18.01 6.40 14.56
C ILE A 608 18.99 7.39 13.94
N ALA A 609 18.49 8.44 13.29
CA ALA A 609 19.31 9.49 12.67
C ALA A 609 20.25 10.17 13.68
N ARG A 610 19.71 10.55 14.84
CA ARG A 610 20.46 11.21 15.92
C ARG A 610 21.53 10.28 16.49
N MET A 611 21.22 8.99 16.64
CA MET A 611 22.20 7.99 17.09
C MET A 611 23.30 7.75 16.05
N ILE A 612 23.02 7.80 14.74
CA ILE A 612 24.06 7.81 13.69
C ILE A 612 25.01 8.99 13.90
N LEU A 613 24.47 10.20 14.11
CA LEU A 613 25.27 11.40 14.33
C LEU A 613 26.13 11.30 15.59
N GLU A 614 25.60 10.72 16.67
CA GLU A 614 26.34 10.50 17.91
C GLU A 614 27.50 9.52 17.71
N MET A 615 27.25 8.38 17.05
CA MET A 615 28.30 7.42 16.72
C MET A 615 29.36 8.02 15.79
N ASP A 616 28.95 8.79 14.77
CA ASP A 616 29.86 9.47 13.85
C ASP A 616 30.78 10.48 14.57
N ARG A 617 30.29 11.18 15.62
CA ARG A 617 31.13 12.10 16.42
C ARG A 617 32.25 11.38 17.16
N VAL A 618 32.02 10.15 17.60
CA VAL A 618 33.02 9.34 18.30
C VAL A 618 33.99 8.67 17.31
N LEU A 619 33.47 8.23 16.16
CA LEU A 619 34.27 7.56 15.12
C LEU A 619 35.15 8.52 14.30
N LYS A 620 34.72 9.77 14.13
CA LYS A 620 35.55 10.80 13.49
C LYS A 620 36.64 11.25 14.48
N PRO A 621 37.94 11.16 14.16
CA PRO A 621 38.97 11.72 15.03
C PRO A 621 38.75 13.23 15.16
N ALA A 622 38.94 13.76 16.36
CA ALA A 622 38.94 15.21 16.59
C ALA A 622 39.93 15.85 15.58
N LYS A 623 39.41 16.70 14.69
CA LYS A 623 40.21 17.43 13.71
C LYS A 623 41.16 18.40 14.40
#